data_AF-A0A2V7QL55-F1
#
_entry.id   AF-A0A2V7QL55-F1
#
_cell.length_a   1.000
_cell.length_b   1.000
_cell.length_c   1.000
_cell.angle_alpha   90.00
_cell.angle_beta   90.00
_cell.angle_gamma   90.00
#
_symmetry.space_group_name_H-M   'P 1'
#
loop_
_entity.id
_entity.type
_entity.pdbx_description
1 polymer ?
#
loop_
_entity_poly.entity_id
_entity_poly.type
_entity_poly.pdbx_seq_one_letter_code
_entity_poly.pdbx_strand_id
1 'polypeptide(L)'
;MAATALAPARGKNLEIGSFKGRSTVGIAYVTRELGLGRVAAVDPHTSPSSTDPDLRGKATSYDDFVDNLRTAGVLEQVEIKRAYSHDLAREWRDPIRFLWIDGDHTYEGAKADLDMFKPYLVDGAIIAMHDVLGTFEGALRVFVEEVLDSDDFGPAGFSGSIGWAQYRPRDGKRFRWRRRLLAVPARRLIPVARHADRGLRGWNKFLYKFWRPLAPHGDIPIRRLERLLRTAD
;
A
#
# COMPACT_ATOMS: atom_id res chain seq x y z
N MET A 1 6.73 -7.26 -0.55
CA MET A 1 7.29 -8.54 -1.04
C MET A 1 6.80 -9.73 -0.24
N ALA A 2 7.20 -9.91 1.03
CA ALA A 2 6.71 -11.03 1.84
C ALA A 2 5.18 -11.08 1.97
N ALA A 3 4.51 -9.92 2.08
CA ALA A 3 3.05 -9.82 2.02
C ALA A 3 2.46 -10.44 0.73
N THR A 4 2.96 -10.06 -0.45
CA THR A 4 2.54 -10.62 -1.74
C THR A 4 2.73 -12.14 -1.78
N ALA A 5 3.89 -12.63 -1.31
CA ALA A 5 4.21 -14.05 -1.27
C ALA A 5 3.29 -14.86 -0.34
N LEU A 6 2.97 -14.30 0.84
CA LEU A 6 2.30 -15.01 1.92
C LEU A 6 0.78 -14.78 1.98
N ALA A 7 0.23 -13.91 1.12
CA ALA A 7 -1.23 -13.70 1.06
C ALA A 7 -1.94 -15.04 0.82
N PRO A 8 -2.74 -15.56 1.77
CA PRO A 8 -3.32 -16.90 1.66
C PRO A 8 -4.41 -17.02 0.59
N ALA A 9 -4.90 -15.90 0.06
CA ALA A 9 -5.95 -15.87 -0.93
C ALA A 9 -5.45 -16.03 -2.37
N ARG A 10 -6.36 -16.40 -3.28
CA ARG A 10 -6.12 -16.51 -4.73
C ARG A 10 -6.80 -15.35 -5.45
N GLY A 11 -6.20 -14.85 -6.53
CA GLY A 11 -6.68 -13.69 -7.26
C GLY A 11 -5.53 -12.94 -7.94
N LYS A 12 -5.83 -11.76 -8.51
CA LYS A 12 -4.84 -10.87 -9.10
C LYS A 12 -4.08 -10.05 -8.05
N ASN A 13 -2.85 -9.68 -8.41
CA ASN A 13 -2.05 -8.69 -7.69
C ASN A 13 -2.27 -7.34 -8.38
N LEU A 14 -2.71 -6.33 -7.64
CA LEU A 14 -2.93 -4.98 -8.15
C LEU A 14 -2.00 -4.00 -7.43
N GLU A 15 -1.34 -3.16 -8.20
CA GLU A 15 -0.56 -2.02 -7.74
C GLU A 15 -1.14 -0.73 -8.33
N ILE A 16 -1.41 0.25 -7.48
CA ILE A 16 -1.86 1.59 -7.83
C ILE A 16 -0.73 2.57 -7.49
N GLY A 17 -0.27 3.32 -8.50
CA GLY A 17 0.93 4.16 -8.42
C GLY A 17 2.17 3.33 -8.69
N SER A 18 2.60 3.27 -9.95
CA SER A 18 3.77 2.48 -10.37
C SER A 18 4.98 3.37 -10.64
N PHE A 19 4.78 4.65 -10.95
CA PHE A 19 5.79 5.65 -11.24
C PHE A 19 6.90 5.17 -12.18
N LYS A 20 8.06 4.79 -11.64
CA LYS A 20 9.22 4.24 -12.39
C LYS A 20 9.47 2.76 -12.11
N GLY A 21 8.60 2.10 -11.36
CA GLY A 21 8.52 0.65 -11.26
C GLY A 21 9.29 0.00 -10.13
N ARG A 22 9.75 0.75 -9.12
CA ARG A 22 10.58 0.18 -8.04
C ARG A 22 9.83 -0.91 -7.26
N SER A 23 8.62 -0.63 -6.80
CA SER A 23 7.74 -1.58 -6.14
C SER A 23 7.27 -2.66 -7.11
N THR A 24 6.85 -2.26 -8.32
CA THR A 24 6.42 -3.16 -9.40
C THR A 24 7.42 -4.27 -9.66
N VAL A 25 8.71 -3.93 -9.81
CA VAL A 25 9.79 -4.90 -10.05
C VAL A 25 9.85 -5.95 -8.94
N GLY A 26 9.78 -5.52 -7.67
CA GLY A 26 9.80 -6.44 -6.55
C GLY A 26 8.58 -7.36 -6.50
N ILE A 27 7.38 -6.81 -6.74
CA ILE A 27 6.13 -7.58 -6.77
C ILE A 27 6.16 -8.57 -7.94
N ALA A 28 6.55 -8.12 -9.13
CA ALA A 28 6.68 -8.94 -10.32
C ALA A 28 7.69 -10.07 -10.12
N TYR A 29 8.86 -9.80 -9.55
CA TYR A 29 9.84 -10.83 -9.23
C TYR A 29 9.23 -11.92 -8.33
N VAL A 30 8.65 -11.55 -7.19
CA VAL A 30 8.04 -12.50 -6.25
C VAL A 30 6.92 -13.30 -6.90
N THR A 31 6.06 -12.65 -7.68
CA THR A 31 4.92 -13.33 -8.30
C THR A 31 5.34 -14.28 -9.41
N ARG A 32 6.41 -13.98 -10.15
CA ARG A 32 7.02 -14.89 -11.12
C ARG A 32 7.59 -16.12 -10.44
N GLU A 33 8.48 -15.92 -9.46
CA GLU A 33 9.19 -17.02 -8.78
C GLU A 33 8.25 -17.99 -8.06
N LEU A 34 7.10 -17.48 -7.57
CA LEU A 34 6.14 -18.28 -6.81
C LEU A 34 4.89 -18.69 -7.61
N GLY A 35 4.82 -18.37 -8.90
CA GLY A 35 3.68 -18.72 -9.76
C GLY A 35 2.35 -18.07 -9.31
N LEU A 36 2.40 -16.82 -8.84
CA LEU A 36 1.26 -16.11 -8.22
C LEU A 36 0.47 -15.24 -9.20
N GLY A 37 0.65 -15.45 -10.51
CA GLY A 37 0.05 -14.65 -11.58
C GLY A 37 0.74 -13.31 -11.77
N ARG A 38 0.38 -12.58 -12.83
CA ARG A 38 0.95 -11.26 -13.13
C ARG A 38 0.54 -10.21 -12.10
N VAL A 39 1.26 -9.09 -12.08
CA VAL A 39 0.84 -7.87 -11.38
C VAL A 39 0.23 -6.89 -12.38
N ALA A 40 -1.00 -6.45 -12.11
CA ALA A 40 -1.57 -5.30 -12.79
C ALA A 40 -1.03 -4.03 -12.12
N ALA A 41 -0.30 -3.20 -12.87
CA ALA A 41 0.26 -1.95 -12.37
C ALA A 41 -0.42 -0.79 -13.08
N VAL A 42 -1.15 0.04 -12.32
CA VAL A 42 -1.91 1.18 -12.84
C VAL A 42 -1.30 2.51 -12.44
N ASP A 43 -1.05 3.36 -13.43
CA ASP A 43 -0.50 4.70 -13.26
C ASP A 43 -0.77 5.51 -14.54
N PRO A 44 -1.25 6.77 -14.46
CA PRO A 44 -1.44 7.59 -15.65
C PRO A 44 -0.11 7.98 -16.34
N HIS A 45 1.00 7.96 -15.59
CA HIS A 45 2.33 8.39 -16.00
C HIS A 45 2.32 9.80 -16.61
N THR A 46 1.56 10.72 -16.04
CA THR A 46 1.41 12.11 -16.53
C THR A 46 2.36 13.08 -15.82
N SER A 47 2.83 14.11 -16.53
CA SER A 47 3.60 15.22 -15.96
C SER A 47 3.18 16.54 -16.60
N PRO A 48 2.98 17.62 -15.83
CA PRO A 48 3.08 17.66 -14.36
C PRO A 48 1.96 16.83 -13.70
N SER A 49 2.27 16.28 -12.54
CA SER A 49 1.32 15.62 -11.65
C SER A 49 1.28 16.40 -10.34
N SER A 50 0.10 16.57 -9.75
CA SER A 50 -0.04 17.23 -8.45
C SER A 50 0.45 16.36 -7.30
N THR A 51 0.61 15.07 -7.52
CA THR A 51 0.91 14.06 -6.50
C THR A 51 2.30 13.47 -6.65
N ASP A 52 2.88 13.49 -7.87
CA ASP A 52 4.13 12.80 -8.15
C ASP A 52 5.35 13.72 -8.00
N PRO A 53 6.55 13.15 -7.76
CA PRO A 53 7.80 13.90 -7.80
C PRO A 53 8.04 14.56 -9.17
N ASP A 54 8.65 15.75 -9.16
CA ASP A 54 9.06 16.47 -10.38
C ASP A 54 9.94 15.59 -11.27
N LEU A 55 9.50 15.42 -12.52
CA LEU A 55 10.19 14.65 -13.54
C LEU A 55 11.33 15.42 -14.23
N ARG A 56 11.68 16.63 -13.74
CA ARG A 56 12.79 17.46 -14.22
C ARG A 56 12.71 17.72 -15.73
N GLY A 57 11.51 18.08 -16.19
CA GLY A 57 11.23 18.40 -17.59
C GLY A 57 10.81 17.23 -18.48
N LYS A 58 10.73 15.99 -17.97
CA LYS A 58 10.08 14.90 -18.73
C LYS A 58 8.55 15.02 -18.68
N ALA A 59 7.92 14.72 -19.81
CA ALA A 59 6.46 14.71 -19.95
C ALA A 59 5.79 13.45 -19.35
N THR A 60 6.55 12.40 -19.08
CA THR A 60 6.02 11.13 -18.55
C THR A 60 7.11 10.31 -17.85
N SER A 61 6.71 9.49 -16.88
CA SER A 61 7.55 8.46 -16.25
C SER A 61 7.47 7.10 -16.96
N TYR A 62 6.61 6.96 -17.97
CA TYR A 62 6.28 5.69 -18.63
C TYR A 62 7.49 5.01 -19.29
N ASP A 63 8.32 5.76 -20.00
CA ASP A 63 9.48 5.17 -20.69
C ASP A 63 10.50 4.64 -19.67
N ASP A 64 10.77 5.43 -18.61
CA ASP A 64 11.61 4.99 -17.48
C ASP A 64 11.03 3.74 -16.80
N PHE A 65 9.70 3.67 -16.64
CA PHE A 65 9.01 2.51 -16.08
C PHE A 65 9.24 1.25 -16.92
N VAL A 66 8.94 1.32 -18.22
CA VAL A 66 9.09 0.17 -19.13
C VAL A 66 10.55 -0.28 -19.22
N ASP A 67 11.49 0.66 -19.33
CA ASP A 67 12.92 0.34 -19.40
C ASP A 67 13.44 -0.29 -18.11
N ASN A 68 12.97 0.15 -16.95
CA ASN A 68 13.29 -0.50 -15.67
C ASN A 68 12.74 -1.92 -15.60
N LEU A 69 11.51 -2.18 -16.07
CA LEU A 69 10.94 -3.53 -16.12
C LEU A 69 11.70 -4.46 -17.07
N ARG A 70 12.13 -3.96 -18.23
CA ARG A 70 12.98 -4.69 -19.19
C ARG A 70 14.33 -5.03 -18.58
N THR A 71 14.99 -4.02 -18.00
CA THR A 71 16.31 -4.16 -17.36
C THR A 71 16.26 -5.18 -16.22
N ALA A 72 15.18 -5.17 -15.44
CA ALA A 72 14.95 -6.15 -14.38
C ALA A 72 14.48 -7.54 -14.87
N GLY A 73 14.19 -7.70 -16.17
CA GLY A 73 13.76 -8.96 -16.77
C GLY A 73 12.38 -9.43 -16.30
N VAL A 74 11.49 -8.51 -15.91
CA VAL A 74 10.14 -8.81 -15.38
C VAL A 74 9.01 -8.22 -16.21
N LEU A 75 9.29 -7.60 -17.36
CA LEU A 75 8.27 -6.96 -18.22
C LEU A 75 7.08 -7.88 -18.52
N GLU A 76 7.34 -9.15 -18.89
CA GLU A 76 6.30 -10.14 -19.21
C GLU A 76 5.44 -10.58 -18.01
N GLN A 77 5.84 -10.19 -16.80
CA GLN A 77 5.13 -10.46 -15.55
C GLN A 77 4.21 -9.30 -15.14
N VAL A 78 4.22 -8.18 -15.86
CA VAL A 78 3.46 -6.98 -15.54
C VAL A 78 2.38 -6.72 -16.59
N GLU A 79 1.13 -6.62 -16.15
CA GLU A 79 0.03 -6.06 -16.93
C GLU A 79 0.04 -4.54 -16.75
N ILE A 80 0.67 -3.82 -17.67
CA ILE A 80 0.78 -2.36 -17.60
C ILE A 80 -0.56 -1.70 -17.93
N LYS A 81 -1.09 -0.88 -17.02
CA LYS A 81 -2.33 -0.11 -17.18
C LYS A 81 -2.01 1.38 -17.12
N ARG A 82 -1.74 1.99 -18.27
CA ARG A 82 -1.50 3.43 -18.36
C ARG A 82 -2.82 4.21 -18.33
N ALA A 83 -3.38 4.38 -17.13
CA ALA A 83 -4.68 5.01 -16.88
C ALA A 83 -4.76 5.53 -15.44
N TYR A 84 -5.76 6.36 -15.16
CA TYR A 84 -6.11 6.67 -13.77
C TYR A 84 -6.75 5.45 -13.10
N SER A 85 -6.55 5.31 -11.79
CA SER A 85 -7.10 4.22 -10.99
C SER A 85 -8.63 4.14 -11.06
N HIS A 86 -9.32 5.29 -11.11
CA HIS A 86 -10.77 5.36 -11.21
C HIS A 86 -11.32 4.90 -12.57
N ASP A 87 -10.55 5.06 -13.65
CA ASP A 87 -10.94 4.53 -14.95
C ASP A 87 -10.80 3.01 -14.96
N LEU A 88 -9.68 2.49 -14.44
CA LEU A 88 -9.50 1.04 -14.28
C LEU A 88 -10.58 0.41 -13.39
N ALA A 89 -10.97 1.07 -12.30
CA ALA A 89 -11.96 0.57 -11.35
C ALA A 89 -13.34 0.34 -11.99
N ARG A 90 -13.74 1.15 -12.99
CA ARG A 90 -15.02 0.99 -13.71
C ARG A 90 -15.12 -0.34 -14.44
N GLU A 91 -13.99 -0.81 -14.96
CA GLU A 91 -13.88 -2.03 -15.76
C GLU A 91 -13.40 -3.24 -14.97
N TRP A 92 -12.84 -3.03 -13.77
CA TRP A 92 -12.27 -4.10 -12.96
C TRP A 92 -13.32 -5.11 -12.52
N ARG A 93 -13.09 -6.40 -12.75
CA ARG A 93 -13.99 -7.49 -12.32
C ARG A 93 -13.26 -8.64 -11.62
N ASP A 94 -11.94 -8.60 -11.59
CA ASP A 94 -11.12 -9.70 -11.11
C ASP A 94 -11.01 -9.70 -9.57
N PRO A 95 -11.06 -10.86 -8.91
CA PRO A 95 -10.78 -10.95 -7.48
C PRO A 95 -9.33 -10.55 -7.19
N ILE A 96 -9.11 -9.75 -6.14
CA ILE A 96 -7.79 -9.23 -5.74
C ILE A 96 -7.30 -9.97 -4.51
N ARG A 97 -6.13 -10.62 -4.63
CA ARG A 97 -5.45 -11.28 -3.50
C ARG A 97 -4.44 -10.38 -2.79
N PHE A 98 -3.90 -9.39 -3.52
CA PHE A 98 -2.90 -8.47 -3.02
C PHE A 98 -3.14 -7.10 -3.66
N LEU A 99 -3.30 -6.08 -2.82
CA LEU A 99 -3.50 -4.69 -3.23
C LEU A 99 -2.38 -3.83 -2.65
N TRP A 100 -1.64 -3.16 -3.52
CA TRP A 100 -0.63 -2.16 -3.17
C TRP A 100 -1.11 -0.77 -3.57
N ILE A 101 -1.15 0.17 -2.62
CA ILE A 101 -1.55 1.57 -2.85
C ILE A 101 -0.37 2.49 -2.54
N ASP A 102 0.11 3.20 -3.55
CA ASP A 102 1.24 4.14 -3.52
C ASP A 102 1.07 5.22 -4.62
N GLY A 103 -0.18 5.64 -4.85
CA GLY A 103 -0.56 6.62 -5.86
C GLY A 103 -0.71 8.03 -5.27
N ASP A 104 -1.95 8.50 -5.14
CA ASP A 104 -2.23 9.83 -4.60
C ASP A 104 -2.01 9.88 -3.08
N HIS A 105 -1.23 10.86 -2.62
CA HIS A 105 -0.87 11.04 -1.20
C HIS A 105 -1.86 11.92 -0.42
N THR A 106 -2.89 12.47 -1.07
CA THR A 106 -4.03 13.12 -0.42
C THR A 106 -4.92 12.09 0.26
N TYR A 107 -5.68 12.52 1.26
CA TYR A 107 -6.63 11.63 1.92
C TYR A 107 -7.72 11.17 0.95
N GLU A 108 -8.24 12.09 0.14
CA GLU A 108 -9.30 11.86 -0.82
C GLU A 108 -8.89 10.84 -1.89
N GLY A 109 -7.69 10.99 -2.47
CA GLY A 109 -7.19 10.08 -3.49
C GLY A 109 -6.90 8.68 -2.94
N ALA A 110 -6.13 8.57 -1.86
CA ALA A 110 -5.82 7.28 -1.23
C ALA A 110 -7.08 6.56 -0.73
N LYS A 111 -8.07 7.30 -0.22
CA LYS A 111 -9.36 6.74 0.20
C LYS A 111 -10.17 6.25 -0.99
N ALA A 112 -10.22 7.02 -2.07
CA ALA A 112 -10.91 6.62 -3.29
C ALA A 112 -10.32 5.34 -3.86
N ASP A 113 -9.00 5.21 -3.92
CA ASP A 113 -8.31 3.98 -4.34
C ASP A 113 -8.70 2.78 -3.47
N LEU A 114 -8.69 2.95 -2.14
CA LEU A 114 -9.15 1.90 -1.22
C LEU A 114 -10.61 1.53 -1.49
N ASP A 115 -11.52 2.50 -1.51
CA ASP A 115 -12.97 2.27 -1.64
C ASP A 115 -13.33 1.61 -2.97
N MET A 116 -12.65 1.98 -4.06
CA MET A 116 -12.91 1.43 -5.40
C MET A 116 -12.48 -0.03 -5.52
N PHE A 117 -11.37 -0.42 -4.89
CA PHE A 117 -10.79 -1.76 -5.07
C PHE A 117 -11.08 -2.72 -3.91
N LYS A 118 -11.42 -2.22 -2.72
CA LYS A 118 -11.82 -3.04 -1.55
C LYS A 118 -12.94 -4.04 -1.85
N PRO A 119 -13.99 -3.73 -2.64
CA PRO A 119 -15.04 -4.70 -2.98
C PRO A 119 -14.56 -5.95 -3.72
N TYR A 120 -13.39 -5.87 -4.37
CA TYR A 120 -12.79 -6.99 -5.10
C TYR A 120 -11.79 -7.80 -4.25
N LEU A 121 -11.47 -7.36 -3.02
CA LEU A 121 -10.60 -8.11 -2.12
C LEU A 121 -11.29 -9.43 -1.73
N VAL A 122 -10.56 -10.54 -1.91
CA VAL A 122 -11.02 -11.85 -1.45
C VAL A 122 -10.64 -12.08 0.01
N ASP A 123 -11.41 -12.90 0.73
CA ASP A 123 -11.12 -13.28 2.11
C ASP A 123 -9.69 -13.84 2.22
N GLY A 124 -8.89 -13.27 3.13
CA GLY A 124 -7.47 -13.55 3.28
C GLY A 124 -6.53 -12.73 2.38
N ALA A 125 -7.04 -11.83 1.53
CA ALA A 125 -6.21 -10.91 0.74
C ALA A 125 -5.36 -10.02 1.66
N ILE A 126 -4.28 -9.45 1.13
CA ILE A 126 -3.48 -8.46 1.85
C ILE A 126 -3.54 -7.13 1.13
N ILE A 127 -3.87 -6.08 1.89
CA ILE A 127 -3.66 -4.71 1.46
C ILE A 127 -2.36 -4.20 2.08
N ALA A 128 -1.58 -3.47 1.30
CA ALA A 128 -0.43 -2.70 1.75
C ALA A 128 -0.48 -1.28 1.17
N MET A 129 -0.14 -0.31 1.99
CA MET A 129 -0.11 1.10 1.64
C MET A 129 1.27 1.66 1.99
N HIS A 130 1.89 2.39 1.06
CA HIS A 130 3.15 3.06 1.33
C HIS A 130 2.91 4.39 2.06
N ASP A 131 3.97 4.96 2.64
CA ASP A 131 3.97 6.26 3.34
C ASP A 131 2.99 6.46 4.52
N VAL A 132 2.44 5.37 5.06
CA VAL A 132 1.57 5.37 6.23
C VAL A 132 2.24 5.92 7.50
N LEU A 133 3.55 5.74 7.67
CA LEU A 133 4.33 6.35 8.77
C LEU A 133 5.29 7.43 8.27
N GLY A 134 5.00 7.99 7.09
CA GLY A 134 5.75 9.06 6.46
C GLY A 134 5.26 10.45 6.89
N THR A 135 5.59 11.43 6.06
CA THR A 135 5.13 12.82 6.23
C THR A 135 3.84 13.12 5.47
N PHE A 136 3.35 12.19 4.65
CA PHE A 136 2.11 12.37 3.90
C PHE A 136 0.90 12.01 4.76
N GLU A 137 -0.06 12.93 4.86
CA GLU A 137 -1.25 12.74 5.70
C GLU A 137 -2.18 11.65 5.14
N GLY A 138 -2.37 11.59 3.82
CA GLY A 138 -3.43 10.79 3.20
C GLY A 138 -3.32 9.31 3.54
N ALA A 139 -2.20 8.68 3.18
CA ALA A 139 -1.96 7.26 3.46
C ALA A 139 -2.03 6.92 4.96
N LEU A 140 -1.45 7.76 5.83
CA LEU A 140 -1.53 7.59 7.28
C LEU A 140 -2.99 7.57 7.77
N ARG A 141 -3.77 8.57 7.36
CA ARG A 141 -5.15 8.71 7.80
C ARG A 141 -6.03 7.60 7.27
N VAL A 142 -5.95 7.29 5.97
CA VAL A 142 -6.72 6.17 5.38
C VAL A 142 -6.38 4.87 6.09
N PHE A 143 -5.10 4.59 6.35
CA PHE A 143 -4.74 3.36 7.04
C PHE A 143 -5.24 3.32 8.49
N VAL A 144 -5.20 4.43 9.23
CA VAL A 144 -5.72 4.47 10.61
C VAL A 144 -7.25 4.40 10.65
N GLU A 145 -7.93 5.21 9.84
CA GLU A 145 -9.38 5.43 9.89
C GLU A 145 -10.16 4.33 9.14
N GLU A 146 -9.66 3.86 7.99
CA GLU A 146 -10.38 2.91 7.13
C GLU A 146 -9.90 1.46 7.28
N VAL A 147 -8.64 1.25 7.71
CA VAL A 147 -8.04 -0.09 7.82
C VAL A 147 -7.93 -0.55 9.27
N LEU A 148 -7.27 0.22 10.15
CA LEU A 148 -7.06 -0.20 11.53
C LEU A 148 -8.35 -0.17 12.36
N ASP A 149 -9.23 0.80 12.12
CA ASP A 149 -10.50 0.94 12.85
C ASP A 149 -11.61 0.02 12.31
N SER A 150 -11.48 -0.50 11.09
CA SER A 150 -12.48 -1.38 10.47
C SER A 150 -12.42 -2.81 11.01
N ASP A 151 -13.59 -3.44 11.16
CA ASP A 151 -13.73 -4.86 11.49
C ASP A 151 -13.57 -5.78 10.27
N ASP A 152 -13.46 -5.21 9.07
CA ASP A 152 -13.25 -5.99 7.85
C ASP A 152 -11.82 -6.52 7.73
N PHE A 153 -10.90 -6.00 8.55
CA PHE A 153 -9.50 -6.40 8.54
C PHE A 153 -9.15 -7.24 9.75
N GLY A 154 -8.16 -8.11 9.59
CA GLY A 154 -7.65 -9.03 10.59
C GLY A 154 -6.32 -8.55 11.19
N PRO A 155 -5.28 -9.41 11.20
CA PRO A 155 -3.91 -9.01 11.50
C PRO A 155 -3.45 -7.83 10.65
N ALA A 156 -2.73 -6.90 11.27
CA ALA A 156 -2.17 -5.72 10.63
C ALA A 156 -0.83 -5.34 11.27
N GLY A 157 -0.07 -4.48 10.62
CA GLY A 157 1.19 -3.98 11.15
C GLY A 157 1.86 -2.95 10.26
N PHE A 158 3.05 -2.52 10.66
CA PHE A 158 3.90 -1.62 9.89
C PHE A 158 5.26 -2.27 9.60
N SER A 159 5.88 -1.89 8.48
CA SER A 159 7.26 -2.26 8.11
C SER A 159 7.90 -1.08 7.40
N GLY A 160 8.84 -0.39 8.05
CA GLY A 160 9.35 0.89 7.59
C GLY A 160 8.26 1.96 7.56
N SER A 161 7.96 2.49 6.37
CA SER A 161 6.84 3.41 6.12
C SER A 161 5.55 2.70 5.70
N ILE A 162 5.59 1.39 5.43
CA ILE A 162 4.47 0.62 4.87
C ILE A 162 3.53 0.20 5.99
N GLY A 163 2.23 0.45 5.82
CA GLY A 163 1.16 -0.21 6.58
C GLY A 163 0.62 -1.40 5.80
N TRP A 164 0.34 -2.52 6.47
CA TRP A 164 -0.32 -3.67 5.84
C TRP A 164 -1.41 -4.26 6.74
N ALA A 165 -2.44 -4.85 6.12
CA ALA A 165 -3.48 -5.57 6.83
C ALA A 165 -4.01 -6.74 5.98
N GLN A 166 -4.43 -7.80 6.64
CA GLN A 166 -5.15 -8.90 5.99
C GLN A 166 -6.64 -8.57 5.94
N TYR A 167 -7.26 -8.64 4.78
CA TYR A 167 -8.70 -8.54 4.60
C TYR A 167 -9.37 -9.82 5.12
N ARG A 168 -10.25 -9.67 6.11
CA ARG A 168 -10.94 -10.72 6.85
C ARG A 168 -12.36 -10.27 7.25
N PRO A 169 -13.27 -10.06 6.28
CA PRO A 169 -14.59 -9.48 6.55
C PRO A 169 -15.47 -10.35 7.46
N ARG A 170 -15.16 -11.64 7.59
CA ARG A 170 -15.96 -12.59 8.38
C ARG A 170 -15.60 -12.60 9.87
N ASP A 171 -14.34 -12.36 10.21
CA ASP A 171 -13.84 -12.52 11.58
C ASP A 171 -12.82 -11.46 12.02
N GLY A 172 -12.62 -10.41 11.23
CA GLY A 172 -11.66 -9.33 11.50
C GLY A 172 -11.91 -8.59 12.83
N LYS A 173 -13.15 -8.60 13.34
CA LYS A 173 -13.49 -8.12 14.70
C LYS A 173 -12.66 -8.76 15.82
N ARG A 174 -12.21 -10.01 15.65
CA ARG A 174 -11.38 -10.74 16.64
C ARG A 174 -10.03 -10.04 16.87
N PHE A 175 -9.55 -9.31 15.88
CA PHE A 175 -8.26 -8.64 15.89
C PHE A 175 -8.36 -7.15 16.25
N ARG A 176 -9.58 -6.63 16.49
CA ARG A 176 -9.86 -5.21 16.73
C ARG A 176 -8.97 -4.60 17.82
N TRP A 177 -8.81 -5.29 18.95
CA TRP A 177 -7.96 -4.81 20.05
C TRP A 177 -6.50 -4.64 19.62
N ARG A 178 -5.95 -5.61 18.87
CA ARG A 178 -4.57 -5.53 18.36
C ARG A 178 -4.40 -4.38 17.36
N ARG A 179 -5.36 -4.18 16.47
CA ARG A 179 -5.34 -3.04 15.52
C ARG A 179 -5.47 -1.70 16.23
N ARG A 180 -6.35 -1.57 17.23
CA ARG A 180 -6.47 -0.35 18.03
C ARG A 180 -5.18 0.01 18.75
N LEU A 181 -4.44 -0.98 19.27
CA LEU A 181 -3.12 -0.72 19.86
C LEU A 181 -2.12 -0.16 18.84
N LEU A 182 -2.16 -0.61 17.58
CA LEU A 182 -1.37 -0.03 16.49
C LEU A 182 -1.84 1.38 16.11
N ALA A 183 -3.15 1.62 16.15
CA ALA A 183 -3.75 2.90 15.80
C ALA A 183 -3.42 4.02 16.80
N VAL A 184 -3.23 3.71 18.08
CA VAL A 184 -2.95 4.72 19.12
C VAL A 184 -1.75 5.61 18.79
N PRO A 185 -0.52 5.08 18.60
CA PRO A 185 0.63 5.91 18.25
C PRO A 185 0.52 6.50 16.84
N ALA A 186 -0.02 5.75 15.88
CA ALA A 186 -0.18 6.22 14.49
C ALA A 186 -1.12 7.43 14.40
N ARG A 187 -2.24 7.41 15.13
CA ARG A 187 -3.22 8.52 15.17
C ARG A 187 -2.60 9.81 15.70
N ARG A 188 -1.62 9.72 16.60
CA ARG A 188 -0.89 10.89 17.12
C ARG A 188 0.03 11.54 16.09
N LEU A 189 0.36 10.83 15.01
CA LEU A 189 1.14 11.37 13.90
C LEU A 189 0.27 12.15 12.90
N ILE A 190 -1.05 11.96 12.87
CA ILE A 190 -1.96 12.63 11.91
C ILE A 190 -1.83 14.17 11.97
N PRO A 191 -1.90 14.83 13.14
CA PRO A 191 -1.73 16.28 13.21
C PRO A 191 -0.35 16.74 12.75
N VAL A 192 0.67 15.88 12.85
CA VAL A 192 2.04 16.18 12.45
C VAL A 192 2.20 16.08 10.93
N ALA A 193 1.62 15.04 10.33
CA ALA A 193 1.62 14.82 8.87
C ALA A 193 0.91 15.96 8.12
N ARG A 194 -0.22 16.47 8.66
CA ARG A 194 -0.94 17.66 8.15
C ARG A 194 -0.08 18.89 7.89
N HIS A 195 1.04 19.01 8.58
CA HIS A 195 1.92 20.19 8.51
C HIS A 195 3.26 19.87 7.83
N ALA A 196 3.46 18.63 7.38
CA ALA A 196 4.76 18.16 6.94
C ALA A 196 5.08 18.50 5.48
N ASP A 197 4.10 18.93 4.68
CA ASP A 197 4.29 19.48 3.33
C ASP A 197 5.27 20.67 3.32
N ARG A 198 5.44 21.34 4.46
CA ARG A 198 6.38 22.46 4.68
C ARG A 198 7.69 22.03 5.37
N GLY A 199 7.89 20.73 5.54
CA GLY A 199 8.98 20.11 6.29
C GLY A 199 8.74 20.04 7.80
N LEU A 200 9.28 19.01 8.45
CA LEU A 200 9.17 18.83 9.90
C LEU A 200 10.13 19.76 10.66
N ARG A 201 9.60 20.75 11.38
CA ARG A 201 10.36 21.68 12.23
C ARG A 201 9.79 21.79 13.65
N GLY A 202 10.61 22.23 14.60
CA GLY A 202 10.20 22.55 15.97
C GLY A 202 9.44 21.42 16.67
N TRP A 203 8.31 21.77 17.29
CA TRP A 203 7.46 20.85 18.07
C TRP A 203 6.92 19.68 17.24
N ASN A 204 6.58 19.89 15.97
CA ASN A 204 6.11 18.82 15.08
C ASN A 204 7.20 17.75 14.84
N LYS A 205 8.46 18.17 14.68
CA LYS A 205 9.59 17.24 14.58
C LYS A 205 9.80 16.44 15.87
N PHE A 206 9.62 17.08 17.03
CA PHE A 206 9.69 16.41 18.32
C PHE A 206 8.57 15.37 18.48
N LEU A 207 7.31 15.76 18.22
CA LEU A 207 6.16 14.84 18.28
C LEU A 207 6.32 13.67 17.31
N TYR A 208 6.79 13.91 16.08
CA TYR A 208 7.09 12.85 15.13
C TYR A 208 8.10 11.85 15.68
N LYS A 209 9.23 12.35 16.19
CA LYS A 209 10.30 11.51 16.77
C LYS A 209 9.87 10.76 18.02
N PHE A 210 8.90 11.29 18.77
CA PHE A 210 8.36 10.65 19.96
C PHE A 210 7.34 9.56 19.62
N TRP A 211 6.35 9.85 18.77
CA TRP A 211 5.24 8.93 18.48
C TRP A 211 5.60 7.85 17.46
N ARG A 212 6.45 8.14 16.46
CA ARG A 212 6.78 7.18 15.40
C ARG A 212 7.45 5.90 15.92
N PRO A 213 8.43 5.93 16.85
CA PRO A 213 9.01 4.72 17.42
C PRO A 213 8.00 3.85 18.19
N LEU A 214 6.92 4.45 18.68
CA LEU A 214 5.87 3.73 19.42
C LEU A 214 4.93 2.94 18.49
N ALA A 215 4.86 3.27 17.20
CA ALA A 215 4.25 2.43 16.18
C ALA A 215 5.26 1.37 15.74
N PRO A 216 5.11 0.07 16.06
CA PRO A 216 6.13 -0.94 15.76
C PRO A 216 6.28 -1.11 14.23
N HIS A 217 7.42 -0.65 13.70
CA HIS A 217 7.66 -0.54 12.26
C HIS A 217 9.03 -1.08 11.82
N GLY A 218 9.70 -1.85 12.67
CA GLY A 218 10.90 -2.60 12.26
C GLY A 218 10.55 -3.72 11.28
N ASP A 219 11.58 -4.34 10.70
CA ASP A 219 11.40 -5.48 9.81
C ASP A 219 10.62 -6.60 10.52
N ILE A 220 9.66 -7.17 9.80
CA ILE A 220 8.86 -8.28 10.30
C ILE A 220 9.50 -9.59 9.82
N PRO A 221 9.98 -10.46 10.73
CA PRO A 221 10.50 -11.76 10.33
C PRO A 221 9.47 -12.55 9.54
N ILE A 222 9.86 -13.16 8.42
CA ILE A 222 8.94 -13.87 7.50
C ILE A 222 8.11 -14.92 8.24
N ARG A 223 8.72 -15.71 9.12
CA ARG A 223 8.02 -16.72 9.95
C ARG A 223 6.97 -16.11 10.88
N ARG A 224 7.21 -14.89 11.37
CA ARG A 224 6.24 -14.16 12.21
C ARG A 224 5.08 -13.68 11.36
N LEU A 225 5.35 -13.11 10.18
CA LEU A 225 4.31 -12.68 9.24
C LEU A 225 3.45 -13.87 8.81
N GLU A 226 4.06 -14.99 8.43
CA GLU A 226 3.34 -16.22 8.06
C GLU A 226 2.41 -16.70 9.19
N ARG A 227 2.91 -16.74 10.44
CA ARG A 227 2.09 -17.13 11.59
C ARG A 227 0.89 -16.20 11.77
N LEU A 228 1.10 -14.88 11.66
CA LEU A 228 0.03 -13.89 11.77
C LEU A 228 -1.05 -14.09 10.69
N LEU A 229 -0.63 -14.36 9.44
CA LEU A 229 -1.57 -14.52 8.33
C LEU A 229 -2.33 -15.84 8.36
N ARG A 230 -1.78 -16.88 8.99
CA ARG A 230 -2.38 -18.21 9.14
C ARG A 230 -3.26 -18.37 10.38
N THR A 231 -3.17 -17.49 11.38
CA THR A 231 -4.04 -17.57 12.56
C THR A 231 -5.50 -17.28 12.17
N ALA A 232 -6.25 -18.34 11.89
CA ALA A 232 -7.71 -18.37 11.89
C ALA A 232 -8.27 -18.87 13.24
N ASP A 233 -7.39 -19.39 14.11
CA ASP A 233 -7.70 -19.98 15.42
C ASP A 233 -6.88 -19.32 16.54
#